data_AF-A0A7J3NR47-F1
#
_entry.id   AF-A0A7J3NR47-F1
#
_cell.length_a   1.000
_cell.length_b   1.000
_cell.length_c   1.000
_cell.angle_alpha   90.00
_cell.angle_beta   90.00
_cell.angle_gamma   90.00
#
_symmetry.space_group_name_H-M   'P 1'
#
loop_
_entity.id
_entity.type
_entity.pdbx_description
1 polymer ?
#
loop_
_entity_poly.entity_id
_entity_poly.type
_entity_poly.pdbx_seq_one_letter_code
_entity_poly.pdbx_strand_id
1 'polypeptide(L)'
;MSSDVVIEKIFKCELNPVVMLFSVKFTADKIVEIFGPVYKRFIVNYSLKFESEMLNEAPPDGIEDLEQLNNYLLSKTERYPKSYCALVYGMSKADQLLQGGSGTARTASLVATRRLLEDSGILSQLIGSTSDPYEALVKTEEIFVSMNAGLPGSVKFQKITDGRVRVVVHDCPFFEACEKMRFEGLWRPNGTPECYILTRSVVISELITGKKFDYNVEDLNPPEKCSGHIIPLI
;
A
#
# COMPACT_ATOMS: atom_id res chain seq x y z
N MET A 1 17.40 -22.79 9.68
CA MET A 1 18.43 -22.66 8.63
C MET A 1 18.51 -21.19 8.25
N SER A 2 19.67 -20.56 8.42
CA SER A 2 19.89 -19.16 7.99
C SER A 2 19.61 -19.07 6.50
N SER A 3 18.61 -18.29 6.11
CA SER A 3 18.39 -17.96 4.70
C SER A 3 19.37 -16.84 4.38
N ASP A 4 20.47 -17.15 3.71
CA ASP A 4 21.52 -16.16 3.47
C ASP A 4 21.03 -15.11 2.46
N VAL A 5 21.25 -13.85 2.79
CA VAL A 5 20.96 -12.72 1.89
C VAL A 5 22.05 -12.70 0.82
N VAL A 6 21.65 -12.80 -0.45
CA VAL A 6 22.56 -12.82 -1.59
C VAL A 6 22.96 -11.40 -2.00
N ILE A 7 21.96 -10.52 -2.06
CA ILE A 7 22.14 -9.11 -2.44
C ILE A 7 21.06 -8.27 -1.75
N GLU A 8 21.39 -7.04 -1.41
CA GLU A 8 20.43 -6.08 -0.88
C GLU A 8 20.53 -4.71 -1.53
N LYS A 9 19.41 -3.99 -1.54
CA LYS A 9 19.33 -2.59 -1.97
C LYS A 9 18.39 -1.82 -1.07
N ILE A 10 18.77 -0.59 -0.75
CA ILE A 10 18.04 0.31 0.14
C ILE A 10 17.61 1.54 -0.65
N PHE A 11 16.34 1.90 -0.50
CA PHE A 11 15.74 3.11 -1.03
C PHE A 11 15.31 3.98 0.14
N LYS A 12 15.56 5.29 0.01
CA LYS A 12 15.11 6.30 0.97
C LYS A 12 14.38 7.38 0.23
N CYS A 13 13.18 7.70 0.67
CA CYS A 13 12.39 8.81 0.15
C CYS A 13 11.79 9.58 1.31
N GLU A 14 11.78 10.90 1.18
CA GLU A 14 11.14 11.77 2.17
C GLU A 14 9.62 11.67 2.05
N LEU A 15 8.93 11.74 3.19
CA LEU A 15 7.48 11.78 3.21
C LEU A 15 7.01 13.16 2.77
N ASN A 16 6.25 13.20 1.67
CA ASN A 16 5.40 14.33 1.34
C ASN A 16 3.93 13.94 1.61
N PRO A 17 3.32 14.41 2.72
CA PRO A 17 1.94 14.09 3.10
C PRO A 17 0.92 14.35 2.00
N VAL A 18 1.08 15.46 1.27
CA VAL A 18 0.16 15.90 0.23
C VAL A 18 0.24 14.96 -0.98
N VAL A 19 1.44 14.64 -1.44
CA VAL A 19 1.65 13.67 -2.55
C VAL A 19 1.12 12.29 -2.18
N MET A 20 1.35 11.85 -0.94
CA MET A 20 0.83 10.57 -0.45
C MET A 20 -0.70 10.56 -0.42
N LEU A 21 -1.32 11.62 0.09
CA LEU A 21 -2.77 11.73 0.13
C LEU A 21 -3.39 11.70 -1.27
N PHE A 22 -2.82 12.45 -2.23
CA PHE A 22 -3.26 12.40 -3.62
C PHE A 22 -3.09 11.00 -4.24
N SER A 23 -1.99 10.31 -3.95
CA SER A 23 -1.71 8.97 -4.48
C SER A 23 -2.70 7.93 -3.94
N VAL A 24 -3.01 7.99 -2.64
CA VAL A 24 -3.99 7.09 -2.01
C VAL A 24 -5.41 7.44 -2.47
N LYS A 25 -5.77 8.72 -2.62
CA LYS A 25 -7.05 9.14 -3.19
C LYS A 25 -7.23 8.62 -4.60
N PHE A 26 -6.22 8.76 -5.47
CA PHE A 26 -6.27 8.23 -6.83
C PHE A 26 -6.56 6.73 -6.83
N THR A 27 -5.92 5.98 -5.93
CA THR A 27 -6.21 4.56 -5.74
C THR A 27 -7.67 4.34 -5.33
N ALA A 28 -8.19 5.10 -4.36
CA ALA A 28 -9.57 5.00 -3.92
C ALA A 28 -10.58 5.30 -5.05
N ASP A 29 -10.33 6.32 -5.87
CA ASP A 29 -11.17 6.65 -7.03
C ASP A 29 -11.25 5.47 -8.00
N LYS A 30 -10.12 4.81 -8.28
CA LYS A 30 -10.08 3.64 -9.17
C LYS A 30 -10.79 2.42 -8.62
N ILE A 31 -10.73 2.21 -7.31
CA ILE A 31 -11.53 1.14 -6.69
C ILE A 31 -13.02 1.46 -6.80
N VAL A 32 -13.41 2.72 -6.56
CA VAL A 32 -14.82 3.14 -6.68
C VAL A 32 -15.35 2.99 -8.10
N GLU A 33 -14.54 3.21 -9.14
CA GLU A 33 -14.92 2.92 -10.53
C GLU A 33 -15.31 1.44 -10.74
N ILE A 34 -14.71 0.51 -9.98
CA ILE A 34 -14.96 -0.93 -10.08
C ILE A 34 -16.16 -1.37 -9.22
N PHE A 35 -16.22 -0.92 -7.96
CA PHE A 35 -17.21 -1.41 -6.98
C PHE A 35 -18.42 -0.49 -6.80
N GLY A 36 -18.38 0.71 -7.39
CA GLY A 36 -19.49 1.63 -7.46
C GLY A 36 -19.77 2.42 -6.16
N PRO A 37 -20.95 3.08 -6.10
CA PRO A 37 -21.24 4.12 -5.11
C PRO A 37 -21.37 3.60 -3.67
N VAL A 38 -21.74 2.33 -3.47
CA VAL A 38 -21.82 1.74 -2.13
C VAL A 38 -20.44 1.65 -1.49
N TYR A 39 -19.44 1.22 -2.27
CA TYR A 39 -18.06 1.15 -1.84
C TYR A 39 -17.52 2.55 -1.50
N LYS A 40 -17.80 3.54 -2.36
CA LYS A 40 -17.44 4.95 -2.11
C LYS A 40 -17.94 5.44 -0.75
N ARG A 41 -19.22 5.22 -0.46
CA ARG A 41 -19.84 5.63 0.81
C ARG A 41 -19.17 4.99 2.02
N PHE A 42 -18.76 3.72 1.92
CA PHE A 42 -18.03 3.07 3.00
C PHE A 42 -16.63 3.67 3.20
N ILE A 43 -15.87 3.92 2.13
CA ILE A 43 -14.57 4.61 2.25
C ILE A 43 -14.78 5.93 2.96
N VAL A 44 -15.69 6.78 2.47
CA VAL A 44 -15.94 8.12 3.05
C VAL A 44 -16.24 8.02 4.54
N ASN A 45 -17.22 7.19 4.91
CA ASN A 45 -17.64 7.05 6.30
C ASN A 45 -16.52 6.55 7.23
N TYR A 46 -15.76 5.55 6.81
CA TYR A 46 -14.74 4.95 7.68
C TYR A 46 -13.45 5.75 7.70
N SER A 47 -13.10 6.46 6.63
CA SER A 47 -12.01 7.41 6.62
C SER A 47 -12.29 8.59 7.56
N LEU A 48 -13.50 9.17 7.53
CA LEU A 48 -13.86 10.25 8.45
C LEU A 48 -13.80 9.81 9.90
N LYS A 49 -14.30 8.62 10.22
CA LYS A 49 -14.22 8.06 11.58
C LYS A 49 -12.78 7.90 12.04
N PHE A 50 -11.92 7.30 11.21
CA PHE A 50 -10.51 7.12 11.52
C PHE A 50 -9.82 8.45 11.78
N GLU A 51 -9.95 9.40 10.85
CA GLU A 51 -9.29 10.71 10.95
C GLU A 51 -9.71 11.45 12.23
N SER A 52 -11.01 11.42 12.53
CA SER A 52 -11.58 12.12 13.68
C SER A 52 -11.17 11.47 15.00
N GLU A 53 -11.05 10.14 15.04
CA GLU A 53 -10.46 9.41 16.18
C GLU A 53 -9.00 9.83 16.39
N MET A 54 -8.18 9.89 15.32
CA MET A 54 -6.77 10.29 15.41
C MET A 54 -6.59 11.74 15.89
N LEU A 55 -7.51 12.63 15.52
CA LEU A 55 -7.51 14.04 15.90
C LEU A 55 -8.25 14.33 17.21
N ASN A 56 -8.89 13.32 17.82
CA ASN A 56 -9.78 13.44 18.98
C ASN A 56 -10.86 14.52 18.78
N GLU A 57 -11.52 14.50 17.62
CA GLU A 57 -12.62 15.40 17.26
C GLU A 57 -13.85 14.64 16.76
N ALA A 58 -14.99 15.32 16.62
CA ALA A 58 -16.18 14.73 16.04
C ALA A 58 -16.04 14.66 14.50
N PRO A 59 -16.52 13.58 13.85
CA PRO A 59 -16.58 13.53 12.40
C PRO A 59 -17.39 14.71 11.83
N PRO A 60 -16.88 15.40 10.80
CA PRO A 60 -17.63 16.49 10.17
C PRO A 60 -18.87 15.95 9.44
N ASP A 61 -19.93 16.75 9.45
CA ASP A 61 -21.14 16.50 8.67
C ASP A 61 -20.96 16.97 7.21
N GLY A 62 -21.76 16.40 6.30
CA GLY A 62 -21.90 16.92 4.92
C GLY A 62 -20.79 16.52 3.93
N ILE A 63 -19.92 15.58 4.28
CA ILE A 63 -18.94 14.99 3.35
C ILE A 63 -19.53 13.72 2.74
N GLU A 64 -19.78 13.73 1.44
CA GLU A 64 -20.53 12.69 0.70
C GLU A 64 -19.68 11.96 -0.36
N ASP A 65 -18.52 12.52 -0.75
CA ASP A 65 -17.66 11.95 -1.78
C ASP A 65 -16.15 12.04 -1.46
N LEU A 66 -15.34 11.43 -2.32
CA LEU A 66 -13.89 11.34 -2.16
C LEU A 66 -13.17 12.66 -2.38
N GLU A 67 -13.76 13.60 -3.13
CA GLU A 67 -13.17 14.93 -3.35
C GLU A 67 -13.32 15.79 -2.10
N GLN A 68 -14.54 15.84 -1.55
CA GLN A 68 -14.83 16.50 -0.28
C GLN A 68 -14.02 15.89 0.86
N LEU A 69 -13.94 14.56 0.93
CA LEU A 69 -13.09 13.87 1.90
C LEU A 69 -11.62 14.26 1.73
N ASN A 70 -11.09 14.24 0.50
CA ASN A 70 -9.69 14.61 0.25
C ASN A 70 -9.39 16.05 0.68
N ASN A 71 -10.29 17.00 0.40
CA ASN A 71 -10.13 18.39 0.80
C ASN A 71 -10.15 18.54 2.32
N TYR A 72 -11.02 17.80 3.00
CA TYR A 72 -11.03 17.72 4.46
C TYR A 72 -9.70 17.17 5.00
N LEU A 73 -9.24 16.01 4.51
CA LEU A 73 -7.97 15.41 4.93
C LEU A 73 -6.77 16.33 4.65
N LEU A 74 -6.74 17.00 3.49
CA LEU A 74 -5.72 18.00 3.17
C LEU A 74 -5.68 19.12 4.20
N SER A 75 -6.85 19.64 4.62
CA SER A 75 -6.95 20.70 5.63
C SER A 75 -6.43 20.28 7.02
N LYS A 76 -6.28 18.97 7.26
CA LYS A 76 -5.78 18.42 8.53
C LYS A 76 -4.31 18.04 8.50
N THR A 77 -3.66 18.03 7.33
CA THR A 77 -2.28 17.56 7.17
C THR A 77 -1.25 18.29 8.06
N GLU A 78 -1.47 19.56 8.39
CA GLU A 78 -0.61 20.27 9.35
C GLU A 78 -0.72 19.72 10.79
N ARG A 79 -1.93 19.34 11.21
CA ARG A 79 -2.20 18.76 12.54
C ARG A 79 -1.90 17.26 12.59
N TYR A 80 -2.13 16.57 11.48
CA TYR A 80 -1.94 15.14 11.33
C TYR A 80 -1.35 14.84 9.95
N PRO A 81 -0.01 14.81 9.81
CA PRO A 81 0.66 14.60 8.52
C PRO A 81 0.39 13.24 7.85
N LYS A 82 -0.28 12.32 8.54
CA LYS A 82 -0.61 11.00 8.03
C LYS A 82 -2.10 10.82 7.70
N SER A 83 -2.83 11.90 7.43
CA SER A 83 -4.26 11.84 7.04
C SER A 83 -4.55 10.89 5.87
N TYR A 84 -3.56 10.58 5.02
CA TYR A 84 -3.69 9.55 3.98
C TYR A 84 -3.95 8.12 4.55
N CYS A 85 -3.56 7.84 5.79
CA CYS A 85 -3.90 6.61 6.51
C CYS A 85 -5.42 6.42 6.64
N ALA A 86 -6.19 7.51 6.74
CA ALA A 86 -7.65 7.44 6.80
C ALA A 86 -8.24 6.78 5.56
N LEU A 87 -7.74 7.09 4.36
CA LEU A 87 -8.18 6.46 3.12
C LEU A 87 -7.77 4.99 3.05
N VAL A 88 -6.53 4.65 3.43
CA VAL A 88 -6.05 3.25 3.47
C VAL A 88 -6.92 2.40 4.39
N TYR A 89 -7.21 2.92 5.59
CA TYR A 89 -8.10 2.26 6.54
C TYR A 89 -9.52 2.16 5.99
N GLY A 90 -10.07 3.25 5.42
CA GLY A 90 -11.42 3.27 4.87
C GLY A 90 -11.64 2.24 3.75
N MET A 91 -10.68 2.12 2.83
CA MET A 91 -10.67 1.08 1.79
C MET A 91 -10.65 -0.33 2.40
N SER A 92 -9.73 -0.57 3.34
CA SER A 92 -9.61 -1.87 4.01
C SER A 92 -10.87 -2.26 4.80
N LYS A 93 -11.53 -1.29 5.43
CA LYS A 93 -12.79 -1.53 6.15
C LYS A 93 -13.94 -1.80 5.19
N ALA A 94 -14.01 -1.09 4.06
CA ALA A 94 -14.99 -1.35 3.01
C ALA A 94 -14.82 -2.76 2.43
N ASP A 95 -13.57 -3.18 2.19
CA ASP A 95 -13.22 -4.52 1.73
C ASP A 95 -13.73 -5.61 2.69
N GLN A 96 -13.42 -5.45 3.97
CA GLN A 96 -13.85 -6.40 5.00
C GLN A 96 -15.38 -6.56 5.02
N LEU A 97 -16.13 -5.47 4.93
CA LEU A 97 -17.59 -5.49 5.04
C LEU A 97 -18.28 -6.03 3.79
N LEU A 98 -17.72 -5.76 2.61
CA LEU A 98 -18.33 -6.14 1.34
C LEU A 98 -17.89 -7.52 0.85
N GLN A 99 -16.68 -7.96 1.21
CA GLN A 99 -16.06 -9.16 0.65
C GLN A 99 -15.55 -10.15 1.71
N GLY A 100 -15.65 -9.81 2.99
CA GLY A 100 -15.23 -10.68 4.10
C GLY A 100 -13.72 -10.72 4.35
N GLY A 101 -12.93 -9.87 3.67
CA GLY A 101 -11.49 -9.73 3.89
C GLY A 101 -10.88 -8.60 3.06
N SER A 102 -9.68 -8.16 3.40
CA SER A 102 -8.97 -7.02 2.76
C SER A 102 -8.42 -7.27 1.34
N GLY A 103 -8.87 -8.33 0.66
CA GLY A 103 -8.26 -8.84 -0.58
C GLY A 103 -8.30 -7.86 -1.78
N THR A 104 -9.22 -6.91 -1.77
CA THR A 104 -9.37 -5.89 -2.81
C THR A 104 -8.22 -4.90 -2.85
N ALA A 105 -7.45 -4.77 -1.77
CA ALA A 105 -6.19 -4.02 -1.74
C ALA A 105 -5.21 -4.49 -2.85
N ARG A 106 -5.24 -5.78 -3.21
CA ARG A 106 -4.42 -6.32 -4.32
C ARG A 106 -4.90 -5.81 -5.68
N THR A 107 -6.21 -5.86 -5.94
CA THR A 107 -6.82 -5.33 -7.17
C THR A 107 -6.57 -3.84 -7.30
N ALA A 108 -6.76 -3.09 -6.22
CA ALA A 108 -6.48 -1.67 -6.12
C ALA A 108 -5.02 -1.35 -6.45
N SER A 109 -4.10 -2.05 -5.78
CA SER A 109 -2.67 -1.89 -5.98
C SER A 109 -2.27 -2.24 -7.40
N LEU A 110 -2.87 -3.26 -8.01
CA LEU A 110 -2.65 -3.63 -9.41
C LEU A 110 -3.08 -2.54 -10.37
N VAL A 111 -4.30 -2.01 -10.22
CA VAL A 111 -4.81 -0.95 -11.09
C VAL A 111 -3.97 0.32 -10.94
N ALA A 112 -3.71 0.75 -9.71
CA ALA A 112 -2.92 1.95 -9.44
C ALA A 112 -1.47 1.81 -9.96
N THR A 113 -0.80 0.70 -9.64
CA THR A 113 0.59 0.46 -10.06
C THR A 113 0.70 0.34 -11.58
N ARG A 114 -0.19 -0.44 -12.22
CA ARG A 114 -0.23 -0.56 -13.68
C ARG A 114 -0.41 0.81 -14.32
N ARG A 115 -1.37 1.59 -13.84
CA ARG A 115 -1.70 2.88 -14.44
C ARG A 115 -0.56 3.89 -14.28
N LEU A 116 0.07 3.96 -13.10
CA LEU A 116 1.25 4.79 -12.87
C LEU A 116 2.40 4.44 -13.83
N LEU A 117 2.62 3.15 -14.09
CA LEU A 117 3.63 2.69 -15.04
C LEU A 117 3.23 2.93 -16.51
N GLU A 118 1.93 2.89 -16.84
CA GLU A 118 1.41 3.23 -18.17
C GLU A 118 1.56 4.72 -18.45
N ASP A 119 1.12 5.56 -17.52
CA ASP A 119 1.16 7.02 -17.65
C ASP A 119 2.61 7.55 -17.66
N SER A 120 3.56 6.84 -17.06
CA SER A 120 4.99 7.15 -17.19
C SER A 120 5.62 6.72 -18.53
N GLY A 121 4.89 5.95 -19.35
CA GLY A 121 5.35 5.43 -20.64
C GLY A 121 6.35 4.27 -20.54
N ILE A 122 6.62 3.75 -19.33
CA ILE A 122 7.69 2.77 -19.08
C ILE A 122 7.15 1.34 -18.94
N LEU A 123 5.84 1.14 -18.73
CA LEU A 123 5.28 -0.19 -18.47
C LEU A 123 5.68 -1.24 -19.51
N SER A 124 5.61 -0.89 -20.80
CA SER A 124 5.93 -1.80 -21.91
C SER A 124 7.39 -2.26 -21.91
N GLN A 125 8.30 -1.47 -21.34
CA GLN A 125 9.71 -1.80 -21.21
C GLN A 125 10.00 -2.69 -19.99
N LEU A 126 9.12 -2.67 -18.98
CA LEU A 126 9.29 -3.45 -17.76
C LEU A 126 8.66 -4.83 -17.86
N ILE A 127 7.46 -4.95 -18.43
CA ILE A 127 6.76 -6.24 -18.51
C ILE A 127 7.62 -7.28 -19.25
N GLY A 128 7.87 -8.41 -18.61
CA GLY A 128 8.68 -9.50 -19.13
C GLY A 128 10.19 -9.23 -19.15
N SER A 129 10.65 -8.05 -18.70
CA SER A 129 12.07 -7.67 -18.74
C SER A 129 12.95 -8.44 -17.75
N THR A 130 12.34 -9.09 -16.77
CA THR A 130 13.02 -9.98 -15.82
C THR A 130 12.04 -11.04 -15.31
N SER A 131 12.58 -12.17 -14.88
CA SER A 131 11.81 -13.23 -14.21
C SER A 131 12.10 -13.30 -12.70
N ASP A 132 12.98 -12.42 -12.21
CA ASP A 132 13.39 -12.31 -10.81
C ASP A 132 12.56 -11.23 -10.08
N PRO A 133 11.77 -11.59 -9.05
CA PRO A 133 10.99 -10.61 -8.28
C PRO A 133 11.87 -9.54 -7.61
N TYR A 134 13.11 -9.85 -7.24
CA TYR A 134 14.00 -8.85 -6.64
C TYR A 134 14.34 -7.74 -7.64
N GLU A 135 14.71 -8.12 -8.87
CA GLU A 135 15.02 -7.16 -9.92
C GLU A 135 13.79 -6.34 -10.32
N ALA A 136 12.61 -6.97 -10.37
CA ALA A 136 11.36 -6.27 -10.66
C ALA A 136 11.06 -5.16 -9.64
N LEU A 137 11.22 -5.46 -8.34
CA LEU A 137 11.04 -4.48 -7.27
C LEU A 137 12.07 -3.36 -7.33
N VAL A 138 13.36 -3.71 -7.50
CA VAL A 138 14.44 -2.73 -7.58
C VAL A 138 14.24 -1.76 -8.73
N LYS A 139 14.01 -2.26 -9.95
CA LYS A 139 13.82 -1.41 -11.14
C LYS A 139 12.61 -0.48 -10.98
N THR A 140 11.52 -0.98 -10.41
CA THR A 140 10.31 -0.18 -10.19
C THR A 140 10.54 0.93 -9.16
N GLU A 141 11.21 0.60 -8.05
CA GLU A 141 11.48 1.58 -7.00
C GLU A 141 12.48 2.64 -7.47
N GLU A 142 13.47 2.29 -8.29
CA GLU A 142 14.35 3.27 -8.95
C GLU A 142 13.57 4.28 -9.79
N ILE A 143 12.59 3.81 -10.59
CA ILE A 143 11.73 4.68 -11.38
C ILE A 143 10.91 5.58 -10.46
N PHE A 144 10.29 5.02 -9.42
CA PHE A 144 9.45 5.80 -8.51
C PHE A 144 10.26 6.85 -7.74
N VAL A 145 11.46 6.51 -7.27
CA VAL A 145 12.39 7.47 -6.65
C VAL A 145 12.75 8.58 -7.65
N SER A 146 13.03 8.24 -8.91
CA SER A 146 13.36 9.25 -9.94
C SER A 146 12.21 10.21 -10.25
N MET A 147 10.96 9.77 -10.02
CA MET A 147 9.75 10.57 -10.18
C MET A 147 9.32 11.27 -8.88
N ASN A 148 10.10 11.18 -7.80
CA ASN A 148 9.71 11.64 -6.46
C ASN A 148 8.38 11.03 -5.97
N ALA A 149 8.13 9.78 -6.35
CA ALA A 149 6.96 8.96 -6.01
C ALA A 149 7.36 7.66 -5.30
N GLY A 150 8.60 7.57 -4.82
CA GLY A 150 9.10 6.44 -4.05
C GLY A 150 8.38 6.31 -2.71
N LEU A 151 8.40 5.11 -2.14
CA LEU A 151 7.78 4.88 -0.84
C LEU A 151 8.49 5.69 0.25
N PRO A 152 7.77 6.53 1.01
CA PRO A 152 8.37 7.25 2.13
C PRO A 152 8.98 6.33 3.18
N GLY A 153 10.05 6.80 3.82
CA GLY A 153 10.82 6.04 4.79
C GLY A 153 12.01 5.33 4.16
N SER A 154 12.46 4.24 4.79
CA SER A 154 13.57 3.43 4.27
C SER A 154 13.08 2.03 3.94
N VAL A 155 13.02 1.71 2.65
CA VAL A 155 12.63 0.39 2.14
C VAL A 155 13.88 -0.36 1.68
N LYS A 156 14.08 -1.55 2.24
CA LYS A 156 15.17 -2.47 1.87
C LYS A 156 14.58 -3.71 1.22
N PHE A 157 15.10 -4.05 0.05
CA PHE A 157 14.85 -5.33 -0.61
C PHE A 157 16.08 -6.22 -0.45
N GLN A 158 15.86 -7.46 -0.03
CA GLN A 158 16.91 -8.47 0.14
C GLN A 158 16.55 -9.71 -0.67
N LYS A 159 17.39 -10.09 -1.61
CA LYS A 159 17.24 -11.35 -2.35
C LYS A 159 17.72 -12.50 -1.48
N ILE A 160 16.86 -13.48 -1.27
CA ILE A 160 17.19 -14.70 -0.52
C ILE A 160 17.60 -15.79 -1.50
N THR A 161 18.52 -16.66 -1.06
CA THR A 161 19.06 -17.77 -1.88
C THR A 161 18.00 -18.69 -2.48
N ASP A 162 16.86 -18.85 -1.82
CA ASP A 162 15.75 -19.70 -2.26
C ASP A 162 14.77 -19.01 -3.25
N GLY A 163 15.13 -17.82 -3.75
CA GLY A 163 14.33 -17.08 -4.71
C GLY A 163 13.21 -16.22 -4.08
N ARG A 164 13.06 -16.23 -2.75
CA ARG A 164 12.20 -15.26 -2.05
C ARG A 164 12.86 -13.88 -2.03
N VAL A 165 12.02 -12.86 -1.87
CA VAL A 165 12.49 -11.50 -1.59
C VAL A 165 12.00 -11.10 -0.21
N ARG A 166 12.92 -10.74 0.67
CA ARG A 166 12.56 -10.13 1.95
C ARG A 166 12.48 -8.62 1.77
N VAL A 167 11.37 -8.05 2.21
CA VAL A 167 11.11 -6.61 2.22
C VAL A 167 11.18 -6.15 3.66
N VAL A 168 11.98 -5.13 3.94
CA VAL A 168 12.11 -4.51 5.26
C VAL A 168 11.83 -3.02 5.13
N VAL A 169 10.95 -2.49 5.96
CA VAL A 169 10.52 -1.10 5.95
C VAL A 169 10.78 -0.50 7.32
N HIS A 170 11.55 0.57 7.37
CA HIS A 170 11.70 1.43 8.53
C HIS A 170 10.85 2.68 8.32
N ASP A 171 10.27 3.20 9.41
CA ASP A 171 9.40 4.38 9.40
C ASP A 171 8.21 4.22 8.43
N CYS A 172 7.55 3.07 8.48
CA CYS A 172 6.45 2.76 7.56
C CYS A 172 5.35 3.84 7.59
N PRO A 173 5.04 4.50 6.46
CA PRO A 173 4.10 5.63 6.44
C PRO A 173 2.66 5.21 6.76
N PHE A 174 2.33 3.93 6.60
CA PHE A 174 0.97 3.39 6.75
C PHE A 174 0.71 2.72 8.10
N PHE A 175 1.63 2.82 9.06
CA PHE A 175 1.54 2.06 10.31
C PHE A 175 0.21 2.26 11.04
N GLU A 176 -0.25 3.49 11.21
CA GLU A 176 -1.44 3.79 12.02
C GLU A 176 -2.72 3.16 11.42
N ALA A 177 -2.84 3.20 10.09
CA ALA A 177 -3.91 2.46 9.40
C ALA A 177 -3.77 0.95 9.66
N CYS A 178 -2.57 0.40 9.48
CA CYS A 178 -2.32 -1.03 9.69
C CYS A 178 -2.54 -1.47 11.15
N GLU A 179 -2.19 -0.64 12.13
CA GLU A 179 -2.40 -0.90 13.56
C GLU A 179 -3.89 -0.98 13.87
N LYS A 180 -4.66 0.02 13.44
CA LYS A 180 -6.11 0.03 13.58
C LYS A 180 -6.77 -1.17 12.90
N MET A 181 -6.34 -1.50 11.69
CA MET A 181 -6.80 -2.69 10.96
C MET A 181 -6.59 -3.97 11.78
N ARG A 182 -5.39 -4.15 12.36
CA ARG A 182 -5.11 -5.33 13.19
C ARG A 182 -5.94 -5.36 14.46
N PHE A 183 -6.07 -4.22 15.13
CA PHE A 183 -6.88 -4.10 16.35
C PHE A 183 -8.33 -4.53 16.11
N GLU A 184 -8.88 -4.20 14.94
CA GLU A 184 -10.26 -4.55 14.57
C GLU A 184 -10.40 -5.90 13.86
N GLY A 185 -9.31 -6.63 13.67
CA GLY A 185 -9.31 -7.92 12.99
C GLY A 185 -9.63 -7.84 11.48
N LEU A 186 -9.20 -6.76 10.81
CA LEU A 186 -9.28 -6.62 9.37
C LEU A 186 -8.14 -7.44 8.73
N TRP A 187 -8.45 -8.70 8.46
CA TRP A 187 -7.49 -9.69 7.99
C TRP A 187 -7.66 -9.98 6.50
N ARG A 188 -6.61 -10.55 5.91
CA ARG A 188 -6.70 -11.18 4.59
C ARG A 188 -7.70 -12.34 4.65
N PRO A 189 -8.27 -12.76 3.50
CA PRO A 189 -9.19 -13.92 3.46
C PRO A 189 -8.62 -15.22 4.04
N ASN A 190 -7.29 -15.38 4.07
CA ASN A 190 -6.60 -16.52 4.68
C ASN A 190 -6.34 -16.36 6.19
N GLY A 191 -6.89 -15.33 6.83
CA GLY A 191 -6.74 -15.05 8.26
C GLY A 191 -5.42 -14.39 8.66
N THR A 192 -4.55 -14.03 7.70
CA THR A 192 -3.25 -13.41 8.00
C THR A 192 -3.30 -11.87 7.94
N PRO A 193 -2.33 -11.15 8.55
CA PRO A 193 -2.24 -9.69 8.47
C PRO A 193 -2.12 -9.15 7.04
N GLU A 194 -2.90 -8.11 6.75
CA GLU A 194 -2.72 -7.28 5.56
C GLU A 194 -1.52 -6.34 5.72
N CYS A 195 -0.75 -6.15 4.65
CA CYS A 195 0.38 -5.24 4.63
C CYS A 195 0.48 -4.54 3.28
N TYR A 196 0.17 -3.25 3.25
CA TYR A 196 0.10 -2.49 2.01
C TYR A 196 1.41 -2.53 1.19
N ILE A 197 2.57 -2.44 1.86
CA ILE A 197 3.87 -2.48 1.19
C ILE A 197 4.16 -3.85 0.57
N LEU A 198 3.82 -4.94 1.27
CA LEU A 198 4.00 -6.29 0.75
C LEU A 198 2.99 -6.59 -0.38
N THR A 199 1.75 -6.12 -0.26
CA THR A 199 0.74 -6.23 -1.32
C THR A 199 1.16 -5.50 -2.59
N ARG A 200 1.65 -4.25 -2.47
CA ARG A 200 2.28 -3.53 -3.60
C ARG A 200 3.45 -4.31 -4.20
N SER A 201 4.31 -4.87 -3.36
CA SER A 201 5.50 -5.61 -3.80
C SER A 201 5.14 -6.90 -4.56
N VAL A 202 4.12 -7.64 -4.09
CA VAL A 202 3.56 -8.78 -4.82
C VAL A 202 3.05 -8.32 -6.18
N VAL A 203 2.23 -7.28 -6.21
CA VAL A 203 1.65 -6.75 -7.45
C VAL A 203 2.71 -6.35 -8.48
N ILE A 204 3.74 -5.62 -8.06
CA ILE A 204 4.87 -5.23 -8.93
C ILE A 204 5.55 -6.48 -9.49
N SER A 205 5.86 -7.44 -8.61
CA SER A 205 6.53 -8.69 -9.01
C SER A 205 5.69 -9.46 -10.03
N GLU A 206 4.38 -9.57 -9.82
CA GLU A 206 3.47 -10.24 -10.74
C GLU A 206 3.36 -9.52 -12.09
N LEU A 207 3.19 -8.19 -12.04
CA LEU A 207 3.01 -7.37 -13.22
C LEU A 207 4.23 -7.43 -14.15
N ILE A 208 5.43 -7.37 -13.57
CA ILE A 208 6.68 -7.32 -14.33
C ILE A 208 7.13 -8.71 -14.76
N THR A 209 7.07 -9.71 -13.88
CA THR A 209 7.62 -11.04 -14.22
C THR A 209 6.60 -11.94 -14.92
N GLY A 210 5.30 -11.61 -14.86
CA GLY A 210 4.22 -12.47 -15.35
C GLY A 210 3.95 -13.72 -14.49
N LYS A 211 4.69 -13.92 -13.39
CA LYS A 211 4.52 -15.05 -12.46
C LYS A 211 3.55 -14.69 -11.33
N LYS A 212 3.10 -15.70 -10.58
CA LYS A 212 2.24 -15.52 -9.41
C LYS A 212 3.05 -15.49 -8.13
N PHE A 213 2.68 -14.58 -7.23
CA PHE A 213 3.32 -14.46 -5.91
C PHE A 213 2.28 -14.29 -4.82
N ASP A 214 2.68 -14.61 -3.60
CA ASP A 214 2.02 -14.17 -2.39
C ASP A 214 3.05 -13.61 -1.41
N TYR A 215 2.61 -13.21 -0.22
CA TYR A 215 3.51 -12.79 0.84
C TYR A 215 3.11 -13.32 2.21
N ASN A 216 4.12 -13.41 3.08
CA ASN A 216 3.95 -13.60 4.51
C ASN A 216 4.57 -12.43 5.28
N VAL A 217 3.88 -11.95 6.30
CA VAL A 217 4.40 -10.99 7.26
C VAL A 217 5.34 -11.72 8.22
N GLU A 218 6.50 -11.13 8.48
CA GLU A 218 7.47 -11.61 9.46
C GLU A 218 7.42 -10.78 10.75
N ASP A 219 7.42 -9.45 10.61
CA ASP A 219 7.53 -8.50 11.72
C ASP A 219 6.68 -7.25 11.46
N LEU A 220 6.04 -6.71 12.49
CA LEU A 220 5.19 -5.51 12.44
C LEU A 220 5.41 -4.62 13.68
N ASN A 221 6.65 -4.19 13.89
CA ASN A 221 7.07 -3.32 14.98
C ASN A 221 7.55 -1.94 14.49
N PRO A 222 6.71 -1.13 13.81
CA PRO A 222 7.11 0.22 13.42
C PRO A 222 7.12 1.18 14.63
N PRO A 223 7.85 2.32 14.55
CA PRO A 223 8.63 2.76 13.40
C PRO A 223 9.90 1.93 13.16
N GLU A 224 10.32 1.15 14.16
CA GLU A 224 11.59 0.41 14.15
C GLU A 224 11.70 -0.51 12.94
N LYS A 225 10.68 -1.33 12.66
CA LYS A 225 10.72 -2.29 11.55
C LYS A 225 9.36 -2.93 11.25
N CYS A 226 8.97 -2.92 9.98
CA CYS A 226 8.07 -3.92 9.42
C CYS A 226 8.83 -4.80 8.43
N SER A 227 8.62 -6.11 8.43
CA SER A 227 9.20 -6.98 7.40
C SER A 227 8.30 -8.13 6.99
N GLY A 228 8.58 -8.67 5.82
CA GLY A 228 7.92 -9.86 5.28
C GLY A 228 8.63 -10.40 4.05
N HIS A 229 8.09 -11.48 3.51
CA HIS A 229 8.66 -12.19 2.37
C HIS A 229 7.66 -12.23 1.23
N ILE A 230 8.13 -11.89 0.03
CA ILE A 230 7.46 -12.19 -1.24
C ILE A 230 7.85 -13.62 -1.64
N ILE A 231 6.85 -14.45 -1.90
CA ILE A 231 6.97 -15.90 -2.08
C ILE A 231 6.38 -16.26 -3.45
N PRO A 232 7.15 -16.92 -4.34
CA PRO A 232 6.61 -17.45 -5.58
C PRO A 232 5.54 -18.50 -5.30
N LEU A 233 4.42 -18.43 -6.04
CA LEU A 233 3.43 -19.50 -6.08
C LEU A 233 3.80 -20.44 -7.24
N ILE A 234 3.98 -21.72 -6.93
CA ILE A 234 4.32 -22.78 -7.89
C ILE A 234 3.07 -23.16 -8.67
#